data_AF-A0A945TN71-F1
#
_entry.id   AF-A0A945TN71-F1
#
_cell.length_a   1.000
_cell.length_b   1.000
_cell.length_c   1.000
_cell.angle_alpha   90.00
_cell.angle_beta   90.00
_cell.angle_gamma   90.00
#
_symmetry.space_group_name_H-M   'P 1'
#
loop_
_entity.id
_entity.type
_entity.pdbx_description
1 polymer ?
#
loop_
_entity_poly.entity_id
_entity_poly.type
_entity_poly.pdbx_seq_one_letter_code
_entity_poly.pdbx_strand_id
1 'polypeptide(L)'
;MPPEELDVRKAIADVELIRRVLDQAEKSNSPAQTLGLFGVTLTANIILQSIALAGAVLLLIIDLLTHGAITELLMLGATLPDIRLLGIGLMAGILIGLVILLYFVIWRAARNSKEEFNTYIVRNFRYARLLSYLSDLLLKFAAVALVMLAGHPDWIPPLLLAFTGDYLVQGRLFTLPTRSAVILGAICIAIGLCQFLAGIQTLLLPLAVFTAVAAISTGRLIRLNRTQANGPI
;
A
#
# COMPACT_ATOMS: atom_id res chain seq x y z
N MET A 1 19.80 24.35 -29.10
CA MET A 1 19.39 23.12 -28.38
C MET A 1 18.67 23.57 -27.12
N PRO A 2 17.42 23.12 -26.88
CA PRO A 2 16.59 23.71 -25.85
C PRO A 2 17.02 23.23 -24.45
N PRO A 3 16.93 24.11 -23.43
CA PRO A 3 17.39 23.85 -22.06
C PRO A 3 16.63 22.73 -21.32
N GLU A 4 15.46 22.30 -21.81
CA GLU A 4 14.61 21.30 -21.16
C GLU A 4 15.18 19.87 -21.17
N GLU A 5 15.95 19.47 -22.18
CA GLU A 5 16.56 18.12 -22.24
C GLU A 5 17.69 17.94 -21.21
N LEU A 6 18.27 19.04 -20.76
CA LEU A 6 19.37 19.06 -19.80
C LEU A 6 18.86 18.81 -18.37
N ASP A 7 17.70 19.34 -18.01
CA ASP A 7 17.07 19.12 -16.71
C ASP A 7 16.46 17.72 -16.56
N VAL A 8 15.90 17.14 -17.62
CA VAL A 8 15.38 15.76 -17.58
C VAL A 8 16.52 14.75 -17.40
N ARG A 9 17.65 14.94 -18.09
CA ARG A 9 18.83 14.06 -17.92
C ARG A 9 19.45 14.18 -16.52
N LYS A 10 19.42 15.38 -15.94
CA LYS A 10 19.92 15.64 -14.59
C LYS A 10 19.02 15.00 -13.52
N ALA A 11 17.70 15.09 -13.68
CA ALA A 11 16.73 14.42 -12.81
C ALA A 11 16.84 12.88 -12.89
N ILE A 12 17.08 12.32 -14.08
CA ILE A 12 17.29 10.87 -14.26
C ILE A 12 18.60 10.42 -13.59
N ALA A 13 19.67 11.21 -13.71
CA ALA A 13 20.96 10.93 -13.08
C ALA A 13 20.89 10.97 -11.54
N ASP A 14 20.13 11.91 -10.97
CA ASP A 14 19.92 12.01 -9.52
C ASP A 14 19.09 10.84 -8.97
N VAL A 15 18.07 10.38 -9.72
CA VAL A 15 17.30 9.17 -9.37
C VAL A 15 18.18 7.92 -9.43
N GLU A 16 19.09 7.82 -10.41
CA GLU A 16 20.04 6.71 -10.51
C GLU A 16 21.07 6.75 -9.38
N LEU A 17 21.51 7.94 -8.95
CA LEU A 17 22.44 8.14 -7.84
C LEU A 17 21.79 7.79 -6.49
N ILE A 18 20.55 8.22 -6.25
CA ILE A 18 19.76 7.80 -5.08
C ILE A 18 19.61 6.28 -5.04
N ARG A 19 19.38 5.65 -6.19
CA ARG A 19 19.23 4.19 -6.29
C ARG A 19 20.54 3.45 -6.06
N ARG A 20 21.67 3.96 -6.56
CA ARG A 20 23.00 3.39 -6.28
C ARG A 20 23.39 3.54 -4.81
N VAL A 21 23.07 4.66 -4.19
CA VAL A 21 23.29 4.88 -2.75
C VAL A 21 22.41 3.94 -1.92
N LEU A 22 21.17 3.67 -2.34
CA LEU A 22 20.29 2.66 -1.72
C LEU A 22 20.86 1.24 -1.89
N ASP A 23 21.26 0.86 -3.11
CA ASP A 23 21.84 -0.46 -3.42
C ASP A 23 23.18 -0.68 -2.69
N GLN A 24 23.95 0.39 -2.50
CA GLN A 24 25.23 0.35 -1.79
C GLN A 24 25.06 0.29 -0.27
N ALA A 25 24.02 0.94 0.28
CA ALA A 25 23.61 0.77 1.68
C ALA A 25 23.01 -0.61 1.96
N GLU A 26 22.41 -1.25 0.95
CA GLU A 26 21.93 -2.64 1.03
C GLU A 26 23.10 -3.65 0.96
N LYS A 27 24.16 -3.33 0.21
CA LYS A 27 25.39 -4.15 0.12
C LYS A 27 26.37 -3.99 1.29
N SER A 28 26.39 -2.86 1.99
CA SER A 28 27.38 -2.61 3.05
C SER A 28 27.03 -3.22 4.41
N ASN A 29 25.83 -3.80 4.57
CA ASN A 29 25.42 -4.48 5.80
C ASN A 29 25.75 -5.98 5.72
N SER A 30 26.76 -6.41 6.49
CA SER A 30 27.32 -7.77 6.52
C SER A 30 26.29 -8.92 6.36
N PRO A 31 26.58 -9.92 5.51
CA PRO A 31 25.63 -10.94 5.06
C PRO A 31 25.02 -11.82 6.17
N ALA A 32 25.65 -11.94 7.34
CA ALA A 32 25.16 -12.80 8.43
C ALA A 32 24.02 -12.16 9.27
N GLN A 33 23.97 -10.82 9.39
CA GLN A 33 22.90 -10.13 10.12
C GLN A 33 21.72 -9.77 9.22
N THR A 34 21.96 -9.54 7.93
CA THR A 34 20.93 -9.27 6.93
C THR A 34 20.10 -10.51 6.62
N LEU A 35 20.65 -11.73 6.56
CA LEU A 35 19.86 -12.95 6.32
C LEU A 35 18.80 -13.25 7.39
N GLY A 36 19.14 -13.10 8.68
CA GLY A 36 18.18 -13.28 9.77
C GLY A 36 17.13 -12.17 9.87
N LEU A 37 17.54 -10.90 9.65
CA LEU A 37 16.63 -9.75 9.71
C LEU A 37 15.72 -9.67 8.47
N PHE A 38 16.24 -10.02 7.29
CA PHE A 38 15.51 -10.09 6.03
C PHE A 38 14.47 -11.21 6.07
N GLY A 39 14.80 -12.37 6.66
CA GLY A 39 13.86 -13.47 6.88
C GLY A 39 12.68 -13.11 7.81
N VAL A 40 12.94 -12.39 8.92
CA VAL A 40 11.88 -11.90 9.83
C VAL A 40 11.01 -10.84 9.15
N THR A 41 11.60 -9.92 8.37
CA THR A 41 10.83 -8.93 7.59
C THR A 41 10.06 -9.56 6.44
N LEU A 42 10.61 -10.60 5.80
CA LEU A 42 9.97 -11.34 4.72
C LEU A 42 8.76 -12.11 5.24
N THR A 43 8.91 -12.76 6.39
CA THR A 43 7.83 -13.51 7.06
C THR A 43 6.69 -12.57 7.48
N ALA A 44 7.02 -11.43 8.10
CA ALA A 44 6.01 -10.43 8.45
C ALA A 44 5.28 -9.87 7.22
N ASN A 45 6.00 -9.63 6.12
CA ASN A 45 5.42 -9.14 4.88
C ASN A 45 4.53 -10.21 4.19
N ILE A 46 4.90 -11.49 4.26
CA ILE A 46 4.07 -12.61 3.80
C ILE A 46 2.76 -12.66 4.58
N ILE A 47 2.82 -12.54 5.92
CA ILE A 47 1.62 -12.56 6.77
C ILE A 47 0.72 -11.37 6.46
N LEU A 48 1.28 -10.17 6.33
CA LEU A 48 0.49 -8.98 6.01
C LEU A 48 -0.16 -9.08 4.62
N GLN A 49 0.57 -9.52 3.60
CA GLN A 49 0.02 -9.69 2.27
C GLN A 49 -0.97 -10.84 2.18
N SER A 50 -0.79 -11.92 2.94
CA SER A 50 -1.74 -13.04 2.97
C SER A 50 -3.04 -12.66 3.65
N ILE A 51 -3.00 -11.89 4.74
CA ILE A 51 -4.19 -11.33 5.40
C ILE A 51 -4.91 -10.37 4.44
N ALA A 52 -4.17 -9.46 3.79
CA ALA A 52 -4.75 -8.54 2.82
C ALA A 52 -5.39 -9.27 1.63
N LEU A 53 -4.74 -10.32 1.13
CA LEU A 53 -5.26 -11.18 0.06
C LEU A 53 -6.51 -11.93 0.52
N ALA A 54 -6.48 -12.55 1.70
CA ALA A 54 -7.63 -13.28 2.24
C ALA A 54 -8.85 -12.35 2.43
N GLY A 55 -8.62 -11.14 2.95
CA GLY A 55 -9.66 -10.12 3.07
C GLY A 55 -10.22 -9.69 1.71
N ALA A 56 -9.35 -9.41 0.73
CA ALA A 56 -9.78 -9.03 -0.61
C ALA A 56 -10.57 -10.13 -1.33
N VAL A 57 -10.12 -11.39 -1.23
CA VAL A 57 -10.83 -12.56 -1.77
C VAL A 57 -12.19 -12.72 -1.11
N LEU A 58 -12.27 -12.60 0.22
CA LEU A 58 -13.52 -12.69 0.95
C LEU A 58 -14.52 -11.61 0.49
N LEU A 59 -14.08 -10.36 0.40
CA LEU A 59 -14.90 -9.26 -0.10
C LEU A 59 -15.34 -9.52 -1.55
N LEU A 60 -14.45 -10.04 -2.41
CA LEU A 60 -14.76 -10.33 -3.80
C LEU A 60 -15.81 -11.42 -3.94
N ILE A 61 -15.70 -12.48 -3.14
CA ILE A 61 -16.66 -13.58 -3.10
C ILE A 61 -18.02 -13.06 -2.59
N ILE A 62 -18.03 -12.26 -1.53
CA ILE A 62 -19.26 -11.68 -1.00
C ILE A 62 -19.93 -10.83 -2.08
N ASP A 63 -19.21 -9.93 -2.74
CA ASP A 63 -19.79 -9.04 -3.76
C ASP A 63 -20.29 -9.83 -4.99
N LEU A 64 -19.58 -10.90 -5.39
CA LEU A 64 -20.01 -11.81 -6.46
C LEU A 64 -21.28 -12.60 -6.10
N LEU A 65 -21.35 -13.18 -4.89
CA LEU A 65 -22.50 -13.99 -4.47
C LEU A 65 -23.74 -13.12 -4.20
N THR A 66 -23.53 -11.90 -3.71
CA THR A 66 -24.61 -10.95 -3.40
C THR A 66 -24.99 -10.05 -4.57
N HIS A 67 -24.42 -10.26 -5.75
CA HIS A 67 -24.68 -9.49 -6.96
C HIS A 67 -24.44 -7.97 -6.80
N GLY A 68 -23.41 -7.58 -6.02
CA GLY A 68 -23.02 -6.19 -5.86
C GLY A 68 -23.50 -5.51 -4.57
N ALA A 69 -23.91 -6.26 -3.54
CA ALA A 69 -24.44 -5.64 -2.31
C ALA A 69 -23.45 -4.71 -1.61
N ILE A 70 -22.13 -4.91 -1.76
CA ILE A 70 -21.13 -3.98 -1.22
C ILE A 70 -21.16 -2.67 -2.01
N THR A 71 -21.30 -2.77 -3.34
CA THR A 71 -21.49 -1.60 -4.21
C THR A 71 -22.77 -0.85 -3.83
N GLU A 72 -23.89 -1.55 -3.61
CA GLU A 72 -25.15 -0.93 -3.20
C GLU A 72 -25.06 -0.27 -1.82
N LEU A 73 -24.41 -0.90 -0.84
CA LEU A 73 -24.14 -0.31 0.47
C LEU A 73 -23.30 0.96 0.38
N LEU A 74 -22.33 0.99 -0.53
CA LEU A 74 -21.54 2.19 -0.80
C LEU A 74 -22.41 3.30 -1.40
N MET A 75 -23.30 2.96 -2.34
CA MET A 75 -24.22 3.91 -2.97
C MET A 75 -25.30 4.42 -2.01
N LEU A 76 -25.73 3.62 -1.04
CA LEU A 76 -26.62 4.05 0.04
C LEU A 76 -26.03 5.23 0.84
N GLY A 77 -24.70 5.36 0.88
CA GLY A 77 -24.00 6.50 1.46
C GLY A 77 -24.23 7.83 0.73
N ALA A 78 -24.65 7.82 -0.55
CA ALA A 78 -25.08 9.05 -1.23
C ALA A 78 -26.47 9.51 -0.76
N THR A 79 -27.37 8.57 -0.48
CA THR A 79 -28.76 8.87 -0.14
C THR A 79 -28.99 9.10 1.35
N LEU A 80 -28.22 8.44 2.21
CA LEU A 80 -28.40 8.46 3.66
C LEU A 80 -27.17 9.09 4.33
N PRO A 81 -27.25 10.37 4.74
CA PRO A 81 -26.10 11.09 5.30
C PRO A 81 -25.61 10.48 6.61
N ASP A 82 -26.51 9.88 7.40
CA ASP A 82 -26.19 9.23 8.68
C ASP A 82 -25.30 8.00 8.49
N ILE A 83 -25.63 7.16 7.50
CA ILE A 83 -24.82 5.97 7.15
C ILE A 83 -23.44 6.39 6.67
N ARG A 84 -23.37 7.44 5.85
CA ARG A 84 -22.10 8.01 5.37
C ARG A 84 -21.22 8.52 6.50
N LEU A 85 -21.78 9.33 7.41
CA LEU A 85 -21.05 9.87 8.55
C LEU A 85 -20.57 8.75 9.49
N LEU A 86 -21.41 7.74 9.72
CA LEU A 86 -21.05 6.57 10.51
C LEU A 86 -19.88 5.80 9.87
N GLY A 87 -19.93 5.55 8.56
CA GLY A 87 -18.86 4.87 7.83
C GLY A 87 -17.52 5.62 7.87
N ILE A 88 -17.56 6.94 7.61
CA ILE A 88 -16.37 7.81 7.70
C ILE A 88 -15.83 7.83 9.15
N GLY A 89 -16.71 7.98 10.14
CA GLY A 89 -16.35 8.01 11.55
C GLY A 89 -15.70 6.71 12.03
N LEU A 90 -16.23 5.56 11.60
CA LEU A 90 -15.67 4.25 11.93
C LEU A 90 -14.26 4.08 11.33
N MET A 91 -14.09 4.40 10.05
CA MET A 91 -12.78 4.33 9.38
C MET A 91 -11.77 5.31 9.98
N ALA A 92 -12.18 6.54 10.29
CA ALA A 92 -11.35 7.53 10.99
C ALA A 92 -10.93 7.01 12.38
N GLY A 93 -11.87 6.41 13.12
CA GLY A 93 -11.61 5.81 14.43
C GLY A 93 -10.58 4.68 14.36
N ILE A 94 -10.69 3.78 13.37
CA ILE A 94 -9.70 2.72 13.14
C ILE A 94 -8.31 3.31 12.85
N LEU A 95 -8.24 4.33 11.98
CA LEU A 95 -6.97 4.96 11.60
C LEU A 95 -6.30 5.67 12.79
N ILE A 96 -7.08 6.45 13.55
CA ILE A 96 -6.59 7.11 14.78
C ILE A 96 -6.12 6.05 15.78
N GLY A 97 -6.90 4.99 15.97
CA GLY A 97 -6.53 3.85 16.82
C GLY A 97 -5.21 3.22 16.40
N LEU A 98 -4.98 3.05 15.09
CA LEU A 98 -3.75 2.51 14.54
C LEU A 98 -2.55 3.46 14.72
N VAL A 99 -2.74 4.77 14.59
CA VAL A 99 -1.72 5.79 14.92
C VAL A 99 -1.32 5.70 16.40
N ILE A 100 -2.30 5.67 17.29
CA ILE A 100 -2.06 5.58 18.74
C ILE A 100 -1.35 4.26 19.09
N LEU A 101 -1.80 3.14 18.51
CA LEU A 101 -1.18 1.83 18.72
C LEU A 101 0.28 1.84 18.25
N LEU A 102 0.56 2.37 17.06
CA LEU A 102 1.91 2.45 16.52
C LEU A 102 2.81 3.32 17.41
N TYR A 103 2.32 4.48 17.84
CA TYR A 103 3.02 5.32 18.81
C TYR A 103 3.34 4.56 20.09
N PHE A 104 2.35 3.85 20.65
CA PHE A 104 2.51 3.09 21.89
C PHE A 104 3.53 1.95 21.74
N VAL A 105 3.51 1.23 20.62
CA VAL A 105 4.49 0.17 20.32
C VAL A 105 5.90 0.74 20.25
N ILE A 106 6.10 1.86 19.57
CA ILE A 106 7.42 2.52 19.45
C ILE A 106 7.87 3.05 20.82
N TRP A 107 6.98 3.70 21.56
CA TRP A 107 7.27 4.24 22.89
C TRP A 107 7.66 3.13 23.87
N ARG A 108 6.92 2.02 23.89
CA ARG A 108 7.23 0.85 24.72
C ARG A 108 8.56 0.22 24.32
N ALA A 109 8.84 0.12 23.02
CA ALA A 109 10.10 -0.42 22.52
C ALA A 109 11.31 0.46 22.89
N ALA A 110 11.16 1.79 22.86
CA ALA A 110 12.17 2.74 23.31
C ALA A 110 12.45 2.59 24.82
N ARG A 111 11.39 2.50 25.65
CA ARG A 111 11.54 2.26 27.10
C ARG A 111 12.25 0.94 27.41
N ASN A 112 11.89 -0.14 26.73
CA ASN A 112 12.56 -1.44 26.91
C ASN A 112 14.04 -1.39 26.52
N SER A 113 14.40 -0.51 25.58
CA SER A 113 15.79 -0.32 25.14
C SER A 113 16.57 0.67 26.01
N LYS A 114 15.95 1.25 27.05
CA LYS A 114 16.52 2.29 27.94
C LYS A 114 17.06 3.51 27.21
N GLU A 115 16.52 3.82 26.03
CA GLU A 115 16.95 4.95 25.20
C GLU A 115 15.89 6.05 25.19
N GLU A 116 16.33 7.29 24.98
CA GLU A 116 15.41 8.38 24.69
C GLU A 116 14.67 8.11 23.37
N PHE A 117 13.39 8.43 23.36
CA PHE A 117 12.48 8.17 22.25
C PHE A 117 13.01 8.69 20.90
N ASN A 118 13.61 9.89 20.91
CA ASN A 118 14.17 10.49 19.70
C ASN A 118 15.38 9.70 19.17
N THR A 119 16.30 9.33 20.06
CA THR A 119 17.48 8.52 19.72
C THR A 119 17.09 7.13 19.21
N TYR A 120 16.05 6.53 19.79
CA TYR A 120 15.52 5.24 19.34
C TYR A 120 14.91 5.32 17.93
N ILE A 121 14.15 6.39 17.63
CA ILE A 121 13.56 6.60 16.29
C ILE A 121 14.64 6.83 15.24
N VAL A 122 15.63 7.67 15.54
CA VAL A 122 16.73 7.97 14.62
C VAL A 122 17.57 6.71 14.36
N ARG A 123 17.82 5.88 15.37
CA ARG A 123 18.57 4.63 15.18
C ARG A 123 17.77 3.59 14.39
N ASN A 124 16.48 3.47 14.66
CA ASN A 124 15.59 2.56 13.96
C ASN A 124 14.80 3.27 12.86
N PHE A 125 15.50 3.97 11.95
CA PHE A 125 14.95 4.67 10.77
C PHE A 125 13.90 3.88 9.96
N ARG A 126 13.86 2.55 10.12
CA ARG A 126 12.81 1.66 9.60
C ARG A 126 11.41 1.99 10.11
N TYR A 127 11.25 2.58 11.31
CA TYR A 127 9.95 3.05 11.83
C TYR A 127 9.45 4.31 11.13
N ALA A 128 10.34 5.18 10.62
CA ALA A 128 9.93 6.32 9.78
C ALA A 128 9.23 5.85 8.49
N ARG A 129 9.57 4.65 8.00
CA ARG A 129 8.89 4.04 6.85
C ARG A 129 7.45 3.63 7.18
N LEU A 130 7.19 3.12 8.39
CA LEU A 130 5.83 2.82 8.88
C LEU A 130 4.99 4.09 9.07
N LEU A 131 5.60 5.15 9.58
CA LEU A 131 4.93 6.45 9.71
C LEU A 131 4.59 7.05 8.33
N SER A 132 5.49 6.90 7.34
CA SER A 132 5.23 7.28 5.96
C SER A 132 4.06 6.49 5.34
N TYR A 133 3.96 5.18 5.60
CA TYR A 133 2.81 4.38 5.18
C TYR A 133 1.50 4.85 5.81
N LEU A 134 1.55 5.19 7.10
CA LEU A 134 0.37 5.66 7.81
C LEU A 134 -0.09 7.02 7.31
N SER A 135 0.85 7.93 7.04
CA SER A 135 0.55 9.23 6.44
C SER A 135 -0.06 9.10 5.04
N ASP A 136 0.47 8.19 4.22
CA ASP A 136 -0.07 7.90 2.88
C ASP A 136 -1.50 7.32 2.96
N LEU A 137 -1.72 6.40 3.90
CA LEU A 137 -3.04 5.82 4.15
C LEU A 137 -4.05 6.86 4.65
N LEU A 138 -3.62 7.78 5.53
CA LEU A 138 -4.43 8.90 5.99
C LEU A 138 -4.83 9.83 4.84
N LEU A 139 -3.90 10.11 3.91
CA LEU A 139 -4.19 10.93 2.74
C LEU A 139 -5.20 10.26 1.80
N LYS A 140 -5.03 8.95 1.55
CA LYS A 140 -5.96 8.15 0.73
C LYS A 140 -7.35 8.04 1.38
N PHE A 141 -7.39 7.88 2.70
CA PHE A 141 -8.64 7.94 3.46
C PHE A 141 -9.30 9.31 3.36
N ALA A 142 -8.56 10.40 3.55
CA ALA A 142 -9.09 11.75 3.44
C ALA A 142 -9.67 12.02 2.05
N ALA A 143 -9.00 11.56 0.99
CA ALA A 143 -9.52 11.65 -0.38
C ALA A 143 -10.86 10.90 -0.55
N VAL A 144 -10.95 9.64 -0.09
CA VAL A 144 -12.20 8.86 -0.15
C VAL A 144 -13.31 9.50 0.70
N ALA A 145 -12.99 9.98 1.89
CA ALA A 145 -13.94 10.63 2.79
C ALA A 145 -14.48 11.93 2.20
N LEU A 146 -13.62 12.75 1.59
CA LEU A 146 -14.03 13.99 0.90
C LEU A 146 -14.94 13.69 -0.30
N VAL A 147 -14.61 12.66 -1.09
CA VAL A 147 -15.44 12.21 -2.21
C VAL A 147 -16.81 11.74 -1.72
N MET A 148 -16.86 10.97 -0.62
CA MET A 148 -18.13 10.60 0.01
C MET A 148 -18.91 11.82 0.50
N LEU A 149 -18.25 12.76 1.19
CA LEU A 149 -18.90 13.98 1.70
C LEU A 149 -19.42 14.88 0.58
N ALA A 150 -18.72 14.93 -0.55
CA ALA A 150 -19.16 15.61 -1.77
C ALA A 150 -20.39 14.95 -2.42
N GLY A 151 -20.83 13.78 -1.93
CA GLY A 151 -22.01 13.08 -2.43
C GLY A 151 -21.75 12.25 -3.68
N HIS A 152 -20.48 11.96 -3.98
CA HIS A 152 -20.07 11.20 -5.16
C HIS A 152 -19.44 9.85 -4.80
N PRO A 153 -20.16 8.92 -4.12
CA PRO A 153 -19.61 7.61 -3.81
C PRO A 153 -19.30 6.78 -5.06
N ASP A 154 -19.90 7.12 -6.21
CA ASP A 154 -19.63 6.57 -7.53
C ASP A 154 -18.18 6.76 -7.99
N TRP A 155 -17.45 7.75 -7.42
CA TRP A 155 -16.04 7.99 -7.74
C TRP A 155 -15.08 7.14 -6.89
N ILE A 156 -15.58 6.45 -5.87
CA ILE A 156 -14.74 5.62 -4.99
C ILE A 156 -14.17 4.40 -5.71
N PRO A 157 -14.96 3.59 -6.47
CA PRO A 157 -14.41 2.47 -7.23
C PRO A 157 -13.21 2.84 -8.13
N PRO A 158 -13.31 3.84 -9.04
CA PRO A 158 -12.17 4.21 -9.87
C PRO A 158 -10.99 4.78 -9.05
N LEU A 159 -11.27 5.48 -7.94
CA LEU A 159 -10.24 6.00 -7.04
C LEU A 159 -9.46 4.88 -6.33
N LEU A 160 -10.14 3.81 -5.89
CA LEU A 160 -9.48 2.63 -5.30
C LEU A 160 -8.56 1.93 -6.31
N LEU A 161 -8.97 1.90 -7.58
CA LEU A 161 -8.17 1.32 -8.66
C LEU A 161 -6.93 2.19 -8.94
N ALA A 162 -7.09 3.51 -8.93
CA ALA A 162 -5.97 4.45 -9.02
C ALA A 162 -5.00 4.32 -7.83
N PHE A 163 -5.50 4.15 -6.60
CA PHE A 163 -4.67 3.92 -5.42
C PHE A 163 -3.92 2.59 -5.48
N THR A 164 -4.54 1.55 -6.04
CA THR A 164 -3.86 0.27 -6.30
C THR A 164 -2.70 0.47 -7.28
N GLY A 165 -2.91 1.28 -8.32
CA GLY A 165 -1.86 1.65 -9.25
C GLY A 165 -0.72 2.46 -8.62
N ASP A 166 -1.06 3.45 -7.79
CA ASP A 166 -0.07 4.24 -7.04
C ASP A 166 0.77 3.36 -6.10
N TYR A 167 0.15 2.43 -5.36
CA TYR A 167 0.88 1.49 -4.50
C TYR A 167 1.82 0.55 -5.28
N LEU A 168 1.45 0.21 -6.51
CA LEU A 168 2.30 -0.56 -7.42
C LEU A 168 3.52 0.24 -7.89
N VAL A 169 3.31 1.49 -8.32
CA VAL A 169 4.40 2.38 -8.78
C VAL A 169 5.37 2.68 -7.65
N GLN A 170 4.87 2.91 -6.43
CA GLN A 170 5.71 3.19 -5.27
C GLN A 170 6.52 1.96 -4.78
N GLY A 171 6.21 0.74 -5.25
CA GLY A 171 6.93 -0.49 -4.87
C GLY A 171 6.84 -0.83 -3.38
N ARG A 172 5.77 -0.36 -2.74
CA ARG A 172 5.62 -0.32 -1.27
C ARG A 172 4.89 -1.54 -0.74
N LEU A 173 3.64 -1.71 -1.17
CA LEU A 173 2.73 -2.73 -0.65
C LEU A 173 2.88 -4.07 -1.40
N PHE A 174 3.21 -4.01 -2.68
CA PHE A 174 3.42 -5.19 -3.53
C PHE A 174 4.90 -5.40 -3.82
N THR A 175 5.34 -6.64 -3.66
CA THR A 175 6.74 -7.04 -3.90
C THR A 175 6.92 -7.55 -5.34
N LEU A 176 6.64 -6.69 -6.30
CA LEU A 176 6.79 -7.00 -7.73
C LEU A 176 8.09 -6.41 -8.30
N PRO A 177 8.65 -6.98 -9.39
CA PRO A 177 9.76 -6.35 -10.08
C PRO A 177 9.37 -4.94 -10.52
N THR A 178 10.28 -3.97 -10.37
CA THR A 178 10.00 -2.53 -10.63
C THR A 178 9.39 -2.28 -12.01
N ARG A 179 9.90 -2.93 -13.07
CA ARG A 179 9.36 -2.79 -14.43
C ARG A 179 7.90 -3.25 -14.54
N SER A 180 7.60 -4.44 -14.02
CA SER A 180 6.22 -4.95 -14.03
C SER A 180 5.30 -4.16 -13.11
N ALA A 181 5.80 -3.69 -11.97
CA ALA A 181 5.02 -2.90 -11.01
C ALA A 181 4.61 -1.55 -11.61
N VAL A 182 5.52 -0.87 -12.30
CA VAL A 182 5.23 0.40 -12.98
C VAL A 182 4.27 0.22 -14.15
N ILE A 183 4.46 -0.81 -14.99
CA ILE A 183 3.55 -1.08 -16.11
C ILE A 183 2.15 -1.41 -15.60
N LEU A 184 2.05 -2.32 -14.63
CA LEU A 184 0.78 -2.72 -14.05
C LEU A 184 0.11 -1.56 -13.31
N GLY A 185 0.90 -0.73 -12.62
CA GLY A 185 0.41 0.46 -11.94
C GLY A 185 -0.14 1.51 -12.91
N ALA A 186 0.55 1.76 -14.02
CA ALA A 186 0.08 2.65 -15.09
C ALA A 186 -1.21 2.13 -15.74
N ILE A 187 -1.29 0.81 -15.98
CA ILE A 187 -2.50 0.16 -16.49
C ILE A 187 -3.65 0.32 -15.49
N CYS A 188 -3.41 0.11 -14.19
CA CYS A 188 -4.43 0.35 -13.16
C CYS A 188 -4.92 1.80 -13.19
N ILE A 189 -4.04 2.79 -13.22
CA ILE A 189 -4.45 4.20 -13.29
C ILE A 189 -5.27 4.47 -14.55
N ALA A 190 -4.85 3.95 -15.71
CA ALA A 190 -5.58 4.09 -16.96
C ALA A 190 -6.97 3.43 -16.92
N ILE A 191 -7.08 2.22 -16.37
CA ILE A 191 -8.36 1.53 -16.20
C ILE A 191 -9.26 2.30 -15.24
N GLY A 192 -8.72 2.86 -14.15
CA GLY A 192 -9.47 3.68 -13.20
C GLY A 192 -10.02 4.95 -13.87
N LEU A 193 -9.23 5.60 -14.72
CA LEU A 193 -9.67 6.75 -15.52
C LEU A 193 -10.77 6.36 -16.53
N CYS A 194 -10.61 5.24 -17.23
CA CYS A 194 -11.65 4.72 -18.13
C CYS A 194 -12.93 4.38 -17.36
N GLN A 195 -12.81 3.78 -16.18
CA GLN A 195 -13.93 3.44 -15.31
C GLN A 195 -14.69 4.69 -14.86
N PHE A 196 -13.95 5.75 -14.50
CA PHE A 196 -14.52 7.06 -14.16
C PHE A 196 -15.24 7.70 -15.36
N LEU A 197 -14.60 7.75 -16.54
CA LEU A 197 -15.19 8.33 -17.75
C LEU A 197 -16.42 7.56 -18.25
N ALA A 198 -16.44 6.24 -18.09
CA ALA A 198 -17.56 5.38 -18.47
C ALA A 198 -18.70 5.38 -17.43
N GLY A 199 -18.53 6.05 -16.28
CA GLY A 199 -19.54 6.08 -15.21
C GLY A 199 -19.80 4.72 -14.58
N ILE A 200 -18.82 3.81 -14.59
CA ILE A 200 -18.98 2.46 -14.06
C ILE A 200 -18.80 2.48 -12.54
N GLN A 201 -19.92 2.32 -11.84
CA GLN A 201 -20.00 2.43 -10.38
C GLN A 201 -19.65 1.13 -9.64
N THR A 202 -19.29 0.06 -10.36
CA THR A 202 -19.10 -1.26 -9.78
C THR A 202 -17.77 -1.39 -9.03
N LEU A 203 -17.82 -1.91 -7.80
CA LEU A 203 -16.62 -2.16 -6.99
C LEU A 203 -15.85 -3.43 -7.43
N LEU A 204 -16.52 -4.28 -8.22
CA LEU A 204 -16.03 -5.60 -8.63
C LEU A 204 -14.72 -5.52 -9.42
N LEU A 205 -14.58 -4.55 -10.33
CA LEU A 205 -13.37 -4.39 -11.14
C LEU A 205 -12.15 -3.98 -10.28
N PRO A 206 -12.20 -2.90 -9.47
CA PRO A 206 -11.13 -2.56 -8.54
C PRO A 206 -10.73 -3.72 -7.62
N LEU A 207 -11.73 -4.44 -7.09
CA LEU A 207 -11.51 -5.53 -6.15
C LEU A 207 -10.87 -6.75 -6.81
N ALA A 208 -11.30 -7.11 -8.01
CA ALA A 208 -10.70 -8.18 -8.80
C ALA A 208 -9.25 -7.87 -9.18
N VAL A 209 -8.97 -6.64 -9.62
CA VAL A 209 -7.61 -6.17 -9.95
C VAL A 209 -6.72 -6.22 -8.72
N PHE A 210 -7.16 -5.65 -7.59
CA PHE A 210 -6.39 -5.69 -6.34
C PHE A 210 -6.09 -7.12 -5.90
N THR A 211 -7.09 -8.00 -5.95
CA THR A 211 -6.96 -9.42 -5.59
C THR A 211 -5.95 -10.14 -6.48
N ALA A 212 -6.01 -9.93 -7.80
CA ALA A 212 -5.07 -10.53 -8.74
C ALA A 212 -3.62 -10.05 -8.48
N VAL A 213 -3.43 -8.75 -8.29
CA VAL A 213 -2.12 -8.16 -7.98
C VAL A 213 -1.57 -8.70 -6.66
N ALA A 214 -2.42 -8.76 -5.62
CA ALA A 214 -2.07 -9.31 -4.31
C ALA A 214 -1.70 -10.79 -4.38
N ALA A 215 -2.40 -11.59 -5.19
CA ALA A 215 -2.11 -12.99 -5.41
C ALA A 215 -0.75 -13.19 -6.08
N ILE A 216 -0.44 -12.42 -7.13
CA ILE A 216 0.85 -12.48 -7.82
C ILE A 216 2.00 -12.06 -6.88
N SER A 217 1.81 -10.98 -6.12
CA SER A 217 2.80 -10.51 -5.15
C SER A 217 3.07 -11.55 -4.06
N THR A 218 2.01 -12.06 -3.42
CA THR A 218 2.11 -13.08 -2.36
C THR A 218 2.76 -14.36 -2.88
N GLY A 219 2.37 -14.83 -4.07
CA GLY A 219 2.95 -16.01 -4.70
C GLY A 219 4.44 -15.88 -4.96
N ARG A 220 4.89 -14.70 -5.41
CA ARG A 220 6.32 -14.41 -5.59
C ARG A 220 7.07 -14.39 -4.25
N LEU A 221 6.50 -13.78 -3.21
CA LEU A 221 7.09 -13.79 -1.85
C LEU A 221 7.25 -15.19 -1.29
N ILE A 222 6.23 -16.05 -1.43
CA ILE A 222 6.30 -17.45 -0.99
C ILE A 222 7.41 -18.19 -1.75
N ARG A 223 7.54 -17.96 -3.07
CA ARG A 223 8.63 -18.54 -3.87
C ARG A 223 10.00 -18.08 -3.39
N LEU A 224 10.17 -16.79 -3.10
CA LEU A 224 11.41 -16.21 -2.58
C LEU A 224 11.78 -16.80 -1.22
N ASN A 225 10.80 -16.96 -0.32
CA ASN A 225 11.00 -17.60 0.98
C ASN A 225 11.43 -19.07 0.83
N ARG A 226 10.82 -19.83 -0.08
CA ARG A 226 11.21 -21.23 -0.37
C ARG A 226 12.63 -21.33 -0.94
N THR A 227 13.03 -20.43 -1.83
CA THR A 227 14.41 -20.40 -2.34
C THR A 227 15.45 -20.04 -1.29
N GLN A 228 15.09 -19.20 -0.30
CA GLN A 228 15.99 -18.90 0.83
C GLN A 228 16.08 -20.05 1.82
N ALA A 229 14.98 -20.78 2.06
CA ALA A 229 14.98 -21.97 2.90
C ALA A 229 15.74 -23.17 2.27
N ASN A 230 15.84 -23.23 0.94
CA ASN A 230 16.47 -24.32 0.19
C ASN A 230 17.83 -23.94 -0.45
N GLY A 231 18.44 -22.81 -0.09
CA GLY A 231 19.77 -22.42 -0.56
C GLY A 231 20.86 -23.26 0.12
N PRO A 232 21.92 -23.71 -0.60
CA PRO A 232 22.97 -24.55 -0.03
C PRO A 232 23.74 -23.77 1.04
N ILE A 233 24.03 -24.45 2.15
CA ILE A 233 24.98 -24.07 3.20
C ILE A 233 26.39 -23.97 2.59
#